data_AF-A0A7Y8SR60-F1
#
_entry.id   AF-A0A7Y8SR60-F1
#
_cell.length_a   1.000
_cell.length_b   1.000
_cell.length_c   1.000
_cell.angle_alpha   90.00
_cell.angle_beta   90.00
_cell.angle_gamma   90.00
#
_symmetry.space_group_name_H-M   'P 1'
#
loop_
_entity.id
_entity.type
_entity.pdbx_description
1 polymer ?
#
loop_
_entity_poly.entity_id
_entity_poly.type
_entity_poly.pdbx_seq_one_letter_code
_entity_poly.pdbx_strand_id
1 'polypeptide(L)'
;MLFHASIPADEPERVARFLAALWRGRVLPFPVFARSFMAMAEDARGTEIEVTPRSLEQIPGPEEVTTRENPAPSPYGATHLALGSKLSEDEILTLAAREGWTARVCDRGGVFHVVEVWLENKFLIEVLTEAFQREYLAAMTFGRMRSLFETPPAGPA
;
A
#
# COMPACT_ATOMS: atom_id res chain seq x y z
N MET A 1 14.65 -1.59 4.72
CA MET A 1 14.61 -0.42 3.81
C MET A 1 13.95 -0.89 2.54
N LEU A 2 12.85 -0.25 2.13
CA LEU A 2 12.14 -0.48 0.87
C LEU A 2 12.18 0.84 0.09
N PHE A 3 12.57 0.80 -1.18
CA PHE A 3 12.64 2.00 -2.03
C PHE A 3 11.33 2.20 -2.78
N HIS A 4 10.92 1.18 -3.54
CA HIS A 4 9.66 1.18 -4.27
C HIS A 4 9.03 -0.21 -4.26
N ALA A 5 7.79 -0.27 -4.72
CA ALA A 5 7.08 -1.49 -5.08
C ALA A 5 6.13 -1.17 -6.25
N SER A 6 5.84 -2.18 -7.07
CA SER A 6 4.82 -2.08 -8.12
C SER A 6 3.54 -2.78 -7.65
N ILE A 7 2.37 -2.16 -7.87
CA ILE A 7 1.06 -2.71 -7.50
C ILE A 7 0.07 -2.70 -8.68
N PRO A 8 -0.87 -3.66 -8.74
CA PRO A 8 -1.88 -3.70 -9.79
C PRO A 8 -3.10 -2.82 -9.51
N ALA A 9 -3.63 -2.18 -10.54
CA ALA A 9 -4.90 -1.44 -10.53
C ALA A 9 -5.68 -1.60 -11.84
N ASP A 10 -7.00 -1.41 -11.79
CA ASP A 10 -7.84 -1.34 -12.99
C ASP A 10 -7.77 0.06 -13.62
N GLU A 11 -7.67 1.10 -12.79
CA GLU A 11 -7.47 2.51 -13.13
C GLU A 11 -6.15 3.04 -12.55
N PRO A 12 -4.98 2.67 -13.14
CA PRO A 12 -3.67 2.96 -12.55
C PRO A 12 -3.39 4.43 -12.24
N GLU A 13 -3.81 5.34 -13.11
CA GLU A 13 -3.62 6.78 -12.88
C GLU A 13 -4.38 7.26 -11.64
N ARG A 14 -5.61 6.78 -11.48
CA ARG A 14 -6.49 7.16 -10.37
C ARG A 14 -5.92 6.69 -9.05
N VAL A 15 -5.44 5.43 -9.01
CA VAL A 15 -4.73 4.88 -7.84
C VAL A 15 -3.43 5.63 -7.56
N ALA A 16 -2.61 5.92 -8.57
CA ALA A 16 -1.37 6.69 -8.37
C ALA A 16 -1.64 8.10 -7.80
N ARG A 17 -2.70 8.78 -8.27
CA ARG A 17 -3.12 10.09 -7.73
C ARG A 17 -3.56 9.99 -6.27
N PHE A 18 -4.28 8.94 -5.90
CA PHE A 18 -4.64 8.68 -4.51
C PHE A 18 -3.39 8.50 -3.63
N LEU A 19 -2.45 7.65 -4.05
CA LEU A 19 -1.20 7.40 -3.32
C LEU A 19 -0.37 8.68 -3.16
N ALA A 20 -0.22 9.46 -4.23
CA ALA A 20 0.47 10.74 -4.18
C ALA A 20 -0.22 11.72 -3.21
N ALA A 21 -1.55 11.74 -3.15
CA ALA A 21 -2.29 12.58 -2.20
C ALA A 21 -1.99 12.21 -0.74
N LEU A 22 -1.86 10.92 -0.40
CA LEU A 22 -1.46 10.47 0.95
C LEU A 22 -0.11 11.09 1.39
N TRP A 23 0.81 11.26 0.44
CA TRP A 23 2.15 11.79 0.70
C TRP A 23 2.30 13.29 0.49
N ARG A 24 1.26 13.96 -0.03
CA ARG A 24 1.39 15.29 -0.63
C ARG A 24 2.51 15.33 -1.67
N GLY A 25 2.61 14.25 -2.44
CA GLY A 25 3.62 14.01 -3.46
C GLY A 25 3.09 14.28 -4.86
N ARG A 26 3.69 13.61 -5.86
CA ARG A 26 3.39 13.82 -7.29
C ARG A 26 3.17 12.53 -8.04
N VAL A 27 2.51 12.64 -9.18
CA VAL A 27 2.31 11.53 -10.12
C VAL A 27 3.00 11.85 -11.43
N LEU A 28 3.65 10.84 -12.01
CA LEU A 28 4.22 10.89 -13.36
C LEU A 28 3.78 9.63 -14.13
N PRO A 29 3.60 9.70 -15.47
CA PRO A 29 3.51 8.49 -16.28
C PRO A 29 4.76 7.64 -16.12
N PHE A 30 4.59 6.33 -15.98
CA PHE A 30 5.69 5.38 -15.99
C PHE A 30 5.98 4.94 -17.43
N PRO A 31 7.14 5.26 -18.01
CA PRO A 31 7.34 5.11 -19.45
C PRO A 31 7.62 3.66 -19.88
N VAL A 32 7.92 2.76 -18.94
CA VAL A 32 8.33 1.38 -19.25
C VAL A 32 7.14 0.52 -19.68
N PHE A 33 6.00 0.68 -18.99
CA PHE A 33 4.79 -0.08 -19.26
C PHE A 33 3.64 0.84 -19.62
N ALA A 34 2.93 0.53 -20.71
CA ALA A 34 1.76 1.31 -21.11
C ALA A 34 0.72 1.38 -19.99
N ARG A 35 0.02 2.53 -19.90
CA ARG A 35 -1.03 2.80 -18.90
C ARG A 35 -0.55 2.62 -17.45
N SER A 36 0.73 2.84 -17.18
CA SER A 36 1.30 2.76 -15.84
C SER A 36 1.75 4.13 -15.35
N PHE A 37 1.76 4.33 -14.03
CA PHE A 37 2.02 5.62 -13.39
C PHE A 37 2.85 5.43 -12.12
N MET A 38 3.72 6.38 -11.81
CA MET A 38 4.48 6.42 -10.57
C MET A 38 3.88 7.45 -9.64
N ALA A 39 3.54 7.05 -8.42
CA ALA A 39 3.29 7.97 -7.31
C ALA A 39 4.59 8.17 -6.53
N MET A 40 5.07 9.41 -6.41
CA MET A 40 6.32 9.74 -5.74
C MET A 40 6.06 10.49 -4.44
N ALA A 41 6.69 10.05 -3.34
CA ALA A 41 6.53 10.65 -2.02
C ALA A 41 7.34 11.96 -1.83
N GLU A 42 8.35 12.18 -2.67
CA GLU A 42 9.34 13.27 -2.54
C GLU A 42 10.02 13.30 -1.15
N ASP A 43 10.30 12.12 -0.59
CA ASP A 43 11.06 11.98 0.65
C ASP A 43 12.57 11.84 0.39
N ALA A 44 13.35 11.78 1.48
CA ALA A 44 14.81 11.67 1.38
C ALA A 44 15.30 10.34 0.75
N ARG A 45 14.41 9.37 0.54
CA ARG A 45 14.74 8.06 -0.02
C ARG A 45 14.37 7.95 -1.49
N GLY A 46 13.60 8.91 -2.01
CA GLY A 46 12.99 8.81 -3.31
C GLY A 46 11.93 7.72 -3.35
N THR A 47 11.19 7.50 -2.26
CA THR A 47 10.15 6.46 -2.21
C THR A 47 9.07 6.69 -3.26
N GLU A 48 8.74 5.63 -4.00
CA GLU A 48 7.69 5.66 -5.03
C GLU A 48 6.93 4.34 -5.13
N ILE A 49 5.73 4.39 -5.69
CA ILE A 49 4.93 3.21 -6.02
C ILE A 49 4.53 3.29 -7.48
N GLU A 50 4.96 2.29 -8.23
CA GLU A 50 4.53 2.07 -9.60
C GLU A 50 3.15 1.41 -9.57
N VAL A 51 2.21 1.96 -10.32
CA VAL A 51 0.87 1.39 -10.47
C VAL A 51 0.70 0.98 -11.92
N THR A 52 0.48 -0.32 -12.14
CA THR A 52 0.36 -0.92 -13.47
C THR A 52 -1.02 -1.53 -13.67
N PRO A 53 -1.46 -1.75 -14.92
CA PRO A 53 -2.70 -2.47 -15.19
C PRO A 53 -2.71 -3.85 -14.50
N ARG A 54 -3.83 -4.22 -13.88
CA ARG A 54 -3.98 -5.50 -13.17
C ARG A 54 -3.77 -6.73 -14.06
N SER A 55 -4.02 -6.61 -15.36
CA SER A 55 -3.76 -7.66 -16.34
C SER A 55 -2.28 -7.81 -16.68
N LEU A 56 -1.45 -6.80 -16.39
CA LEU A 56 -0.03 -6.82 -16.74
C LEU A 56 0.78 -7.56 -15.68
N GLU A 57 1.17 -8.80 -15.98
CA GLU A 57 2.04 -9.60 -15.12
C GLU A 57 3.50 -9.37 -15.50
N GLN A 58 4.32 -9.03 -14.50
CA GLN A 58 5.77 -9.09 -14.63
C GLN A 58 6.24 -10.54 -14.48
N ILE A 59 7.01 -11.03 -15.44
CA ILE A 59 7.53 -12.39 -15.48
C ILE A 59 9.04 -12.36 -15.80
N PRO A 60 9.80 -13.43 -15.46
CA PRO A 60 11.19 -13.52 -15.88
C PRO A 60 11.30 -13.53 -17.42
N GLY A 61 12.03 -12.56 -17.96
CA GLY A 61 12.45 -12.58 -19.36
C GLY A 61 13.85 -13.20 -19.52
N PRO A 62 14.38 -13.26 -20.75
CA PRO A 62 15.67 -13.88 -21.03
C PRO A 62 16.87 -13.10 -20.46
N GLU A 63 16.76 -11.77 -20.32
CA GLU A 63 17.84 -10.90 -19.81
C GLU A 63 17.40 -10.14 -18.55
N GLU A 64 16.18 -9.62 -18.56
CA GLU A 64 15.58 -8.85 -17.47
C GLU A 64 14.09 -9.17 -17.35
N VAL A 65 13.36 -8.42 -16.51
CA VAL A 65 11.90 -8.55 -16.41
C VAL A 65 11.25 -8.33 -17.78
N THR A 66 10.28 -9.18 -18.11
CA THR A 66 9.37 -8.95 -19.23
C THR A 66 7.94 -9.01 -18.74
N THR A 67 6.98 -8.78 -19.62
CA THR A 67 5.57 -8.74 -19.25
C THR A 67 4.73 -9.68 -20.07
N ARG A 68 3.63 -10.14 -19.47
CA ARG A 68 2.57 -10.88 -20.14
C ARG A 68 1.22 -10.33 -19.72
N GLU A 69 0.28 -10.30 -20.66
CA GLU A 69 -1.12 -10.03 -20.35
C GLU A 69 -1.81 -11.28 -19.78
N ASN A 70 -2.41 -11.13 -18.61
CA ASN A 70 -3.35 -12.08 -18.02
C ASN A 70 -4.78 -11.58 -18.29
N PRO A 71 -5.57 -12.30 -19.10
CA PRO A 71 -6.93 -11.89 -19.44
C PRO A 71 -7.94 -12.04 -18.30
N ALA A 72 -7.58 -12.73 -17.22
CA ALA A 72 -8.45 -12.98 -16.07
C ALA A 72 -7.65 -12.88 -14.75
N PRO A 73 -7.08 -11.70 -14.43
CA PRO A 73 -6.27 -11.54 -13.24
C PRO A 73 -7.16 -11.59 -11.99
N SER A 74 -6.64 -12.15 -10.89
CA SER A 74 -7.37 -12.15 -9.63
C SER A 74 -7.59 -10.72 -9.14
N PRO A 75 -8.82 -10.36 -8.72
CA PRO A 75 -9.07 -9.04 -8.12
C PRO A 75 -8.44 -8.90 -6.74
N TYR A 76 -8.14 -10.02 -6.06
CA TYR A 76 -7.60 -10.05 -4.70
C TYR A 76 -6.27 -10.79 -4.63
N GLY A 77 -5.43 -10.45 -3.66
CA GLY A 77 -4.11 -11.07 -3.46
C GLY A 77 -3.68 -11.12 -2.00
N ALA A 78 -2.66 -11.93 -1.71
CA ALA A 78 -2.07 -12.03 -0.38
C ALA A 78 -1.14 -10.85 -0.04
N THR A 79 -0.66 -10.14 -1.06
CA THR A 79 0.24 -8.99 -0.91
C THR A 79 -0.55 -7.73 -0.59
N HIS A 80 -0.04 -6.96 0.36
CA HIS A 80 -0.50 -5.63 0.74
C HIS A 80 0.72 -4.81 1.19
N LEU A 81 0.55 -3.48 1.28
CA LEU A 81 1.63 -2.57 1.68
C LEU A 81 1.22 -1.74 2.88
N ALA A 82 2.13 -1.56 3.82
CA ALA A 82 2.02 -0.58 4.90
C ALA A 82 2.76 0.70 4.51
N LEU A 83 2.04 1.81 4.44
CA LEU A 83 2.52 3.09 3.92
C LEU A 83 2.35 4.20 4.97
N GLY A 84 3.41 4.97 5.23
CA GLY A 84 3.28 6.21 6.00
C GLY A 84 2.53 7.28 5.20
N SER A 85 1.80 8.15 5.89
CA SER A 85 1.03 9.26 5.32
C SER A 85 1.28 10.55 6.10
N LYS A 86 1.15 11.68 5.41
CA LYS A 86 1.16 13.04 6.01
C LYS A 86 -0.24 13.53 6.37
N LEU A 87 -1.27 12.71 6.11
CA LEU A 87 -2.67 13.05 6.34
C LEU A 87 -3.15 12.52 7.70
N SER A 88 -4.21 13.13 8.22
CA SER A 88 -4.96 12.63 9.36
C SER A 88 -5.85 11.43 8.98
N GLU A 89 -6.39 10.73 9.98
CA GLU A 89 -7.34 9.63 9.77
C GLU A 89 -8.57 10.09 8.98
N ASP A 90 -9.19 11.20 9.39
CA ASP A 90 -10.37 11.77 8.72
C ASP A 90 -10.08 12.17 7.27
N GLU A 91 -8.90 12.73 6.99
CA GLU A 91 -8.47 13.08 5.64
C GLU A 91 -8.34 11.82 4.76
N ILE A 92 -7.75 10.74 5.29
CA ILE A 92 -7.60 9.47 4.57
C ILE A 92 -8.98 8.85 4.28
N LEU A 93 -9.85 8.78 5.29
CA LEU A 93 -11.20 8.24 5.14
C LEU A 93 -12.03 9.05 4.14
N THR A 94 -11.93 10.38 4.21
CA THR A 94 -12.60 11.28 3.25
C THR A 94 -12.08 11.08 1.84
N LEU A 95 -10.76 10.94 1.68
CA LEU A 95 -10.14 10.69 0.38
C LEU A 95 -10.62 9.36 -0.22
N ALA A 96 -10.63 8.28 0.57
CA ALA A 96 -11.10 6.97 0.10
C ALA A 96 -12.61 6.96 -0.22
N ALA A 97 -13.41 7.67 0.58
CA ALA A 97 -14.85 7.80 0.35
C ALA A 97 -15.17 8.51 -0.97
N ARG A 98 -14.39 9.54 -1.36
CA ARG A 98 -14.53 10.21 -2.66
C ARG A 98 -14.29 9.28 -3.83
N GLU A 99 -13.44 8.28 -3.64
CA GLU A 99 -13.16 7.28 -4.67
C GLU A 99 -14.19 6.14 -4.71
N GLY A 100 -15.07 6.04 -3.70
CA GLY A 100 -15.99 4.93 -3.51
C GLY A 100 -15.30 3.67 -2.97
N TRP A 101 -14.18 3.84 -2.27
CA TRP A 101 -13.35 2.74 -1.78
C TRP A 101 -13.60 2.48 -0.29
N THR A 102 -13.54 1.21 0.09
CA THR A 102 -13.69 0.78 1.49
C THR A 102 -12.47 1.22 2.29
N ALA A 103 -12.70 2.00 3.34
CA ALA A 103 -11.66 2.38 4.29
C ALA A 103 -12.18 2.38 5.74
N ARG A 104 -11.30 2.02 6.67
CA ARG A 104 -11.62 1.95 8.11
C ARG A 104 -10.36 1.99 8.96
N VAL A 105 -10.48 2.59 10.14
CA VAL A 105 -9.44 2.50 11.18
C VAL A 105 -9.50 1.11 11.81
N CYS A 106 -8.35 0.47 11.92
CA CYS A 106 -8.21 -0.85 12.52
C CYS A 106 -7.11 -0.83 13.59
N ASP A 107 -7.37 -1.53 14.68
CA ASP A 107 -6.41 -1.85 15.72
C ASP A 107 -5.79 -3.23 15.45
N ARG A 108 -4.47 -3.36 15.58
CA ARG A 108 -3.73 -4.62 15.38
C ARG A 108 -3.52 -5.37 16.71
N GLY A 109 -4.61 -5.62 17.44
CA GLY A 109 -4.59 -6.36 18.71
C GLY A 109 -3.98 -5.58 19.88
N GLY A 110 -4.20 -4.28 19.95
CA GLY A 110 -3.66 -3.35 20.94
C GLY A 110 -2.19 -2.97 20.71
N VAL A 111 -1.62 -3.33 19.55
CA VAL A 111 -0.19 -3.15 19.26
C VAL A 111 0.08 -1.83 18.55
N PHE A 112 -0.64 -1.56 17.47
CA PHE A 112 -0.64 -0.28 16.73
C PHE A 112 -1.89 -0.19 15.86
N HIS A 113 -2.21 1.02 15.42
CA HIS A 113 -3.32 1.27 14.51
C HIS A 113 -2.88 1.45 13.06
N VAL A 114 -3.81 1.21 12.14
CA VAL A 114 -3.70 1.53 10.72
C VAL A 114 -5.06 2.02 10.20
N VAL A 115 -5.07 2.76 9.10
CA VAL A 115 -6.26 2.90 8.27
C VAL A 115 -6.16 1.87 7.14
N GLU A 116 -6.98 0.84 7.15
CA GLU A 116 -7.13 -0.02 5.98
C GLU A 116 -7.79 0.77 4.86
N VAL A 117 -7.20 0.75 3.67
CA VAL A 117 -7.82 1.27 2.45
C VAL A 117 -7.75 0.19 1.38
N TRP A 118 -8.91 -0.19 0.85
CA TRP A 118 -9.02 -1.12 -0.26
C TRP A 118 -9.09 -0.35 -1.56
N LEU A 119 -7.94 -0.13 -2.20
CA LEU A 119 -7.84 0.50 -3.51
C LEU A 119 -8.73 -0.25 -4.50
N GLU A 120 -9.69 0.46 -5.09
CA GLU A 120 -10.70 -0.10 -6.01
C GLU A 120 -11.54 -1.22 -5.39
N ASN A 121 -11.58 -1.32 -4.05
CA ASN A 121 -12.14 -2.45 -3.31
C ASN A 121 -11.47 -3.80 -3.62
N LYS A 122 -10.18 -3.78 -4.02
CA LYS A 122 -9.45 -4.94 -4.57
C LYS A 122 -8.05 -5.15 -3.97
N PHE A 123 -7.26 -4.09 -3.82
CA PHE A 123 -5.90 -4.17 -3.28
C PHE A 123 -5.82 -3.46 -1.94
N LEU A 124 -5.37 -4.16 -0.90
CA LEU A 124 -5.24 -3.59 0.44
C LEU A 124 -3.95 -2.78 0.57
N ILE A 125 -4.06 -1.56 1.09
CA ILE A 125 -2.96 -0.85 1.74
C ILE A 125 -3.35 -0.53 3.18
N GLU A 126 -2.36 -0.53 4.06
CA GLU A 126 -2.46 -0.05 5.43
C GLU A 126 -1.80 1.33 5.49
N VAL A 127 -2.57 2.37 5.79
CA VAL A 127 -2.08 3.74 5.83
C VAL A 127 -1.85 4.17 7.27
N LEU A 128 -0.62 4.59 7.59
CA LEU A 128 -0.22 5.02 8.92
C LEU A 128 -0.08 6.54 8.94
N THR A 129 -0.94 7.21 9.70
CA THR A 129 -0.76 8.63 10.07
C THR A 129 0.54 8.81 10.86
N GLU A 130 0.99 10.04 11.08
CA GLU A 130 2.18 10.27 11.91
C GLU A 130 2.04 9.69 13.34
N ALA A 131 0.82 9.67 13.90
CA ALA A 131 0.56 9.04 15.19
C ALA A 131 0.73 7.52 15.09
N PHE A 132 0.13 6.89 14.09
CA PHE A 132 0.21 5.45 13.89
C PHE A 132 1.62 4.99 13.52
N GLN A 133 2.39 5.80 12.80
CA GLN A 133 3.80 5.55 12.53
C GLN A 133 4.61 5.49 13.84
N ARG A 134 4.33 6.36 14.83
CA ARG A 134 4.99 6.30 16.14
C ARG A 134 4.65 5.02 16.89
N GLU A 135 3.38 4.61 16.87
CA GLU A 135 2.95 3.32 17.47
C GLU A 135 3.65 2.14 16.80
N TYR A 136 3.61 2.10 15.46
CA TYR A 136 4.26 1.06 14.66
C TYR A 136 5.76 0.96 14.98
N LEU A 137 6.48 2.08 15.00
CA LEU A 137 7.92 2.08 15.31
C LEU A 137 8.22 1.66 16.75
N ALA A 138 7.35 2.01 17.70
CA ALA A 138 7.48 1.58 19.09
C ALA A 138 7.22 0.07 19.24
N ALA A 139 6.28 -0.47 18.45
CA ALA A 139 5.88 -1.88 18.47
C ALA A 139 6.85 -2.79 17.72
N MET A 140 7.22 -2.44 16.49
CA MET A 140 7.96 -3.26 15.53
C MET A 140 9.46 -3.29 15.81
N THR A 141 9.81 -3.58 17.06
CA THR A 141 11.18 -3.88 17.49
C THR A 141 11.33 -5.40 17.62
N PHE A 142 12.54 -5.89 17.36
CA PHE A 142 12.82 -7.33 17.44
C PHE A 142 12.41 -7.93 18.80
N GLY A 143 12.75 -7.25 19.90
CA GLY A 143 12.43 -7.73 21.25
C GLY A 143 10.93 -7.84 21.52
N ARG A 144 10.14 -6.84 21.12
CA ARG A 144 8.67 -6.87 21.29
C ARG A 144 8.01 -7.90 20.40
N MET A 145 8.41 -7.98 19.13
CA MET A 145 7.87 -8.96 18.20
C MET A 145 8.14 -10.38 18.67
N ARG A 146 9.37 -10.66 19.11
CA ARG A 146 9.69 -11.97 19.69
C ARG A 146 8.81 -12.29 20.90
N SER A 147 8.64 -11.35 21.83
CA SER A 147 7.80 -11.55 23.03
C SER A 147 6.32 -11.79 22.71
N LEU A 148 5.79 -11.11 21.68
CA LEU A 148 4.41 -11.28 21.22
C LEU A 148 4.17 -12.67 20.64
N PHE A 149 5.15 -13.22 19.89
CA PHE A 149 5.02 -14.55 19.29
C PHE A 149 5.37 -15.71 20.24
N GLU A 150 6.11 -15.44 21.32
CA GLU A 150 6.36 -16.41 22.39
C GLU A 150 5.17 -16.54 23.37
N THR A 151 4.23 -15.60 23.33
CA THR A 151 2.98 -15.65 24.11
C THR A 151 1.87 -16.14 23.16
N PRO A 152 1.34 -17.37 23.31
CA PRO A 152 0.26 -17.84 22.44
C PRO A 152 -0.95 -16.90 22.56
N PRO A 153 -1.70 -16.63 21.48
CA PRO A 153 -2.96 -15.91 21.61
C PRO A 153 -3.84 -16.67 22.61
N ALA A 154 -4.44 -15.95 23.55
CA ALA A 154 -5.53 -16.49 24.36
C ALA A 154 -6.62 -16.94 23.37
N GLY A 155 -6.80 -18.25 23.23
CA GLY A 155 -7.84 -18.80 22.37
C GLY A 155 -9.21 -18.25 22.78
N PRO A 156 -10.17 -18.19 21.84
CA PRO A 156 -11.50 -17.71 22.17
C PRO A 156 -12.11 -18.60 23.27
N ALA A 157 -12.66 -17.96 24.31
CA ALA A 157 -13.47 -18.59 25.35
C ALA A 157 -14.85 -18.97 24.81
#